data_AF-A0A800K267-F1
#
_entry.id   AF-A0A800K267-F1
#
_cell.length_a   1.000
_cell.length_b   1.000
_cell.length_c   1.000
_cell.angle_alpha   90.00
_cell.angle_beta   90.00
_cell.angle_gamma   90.00
#
_symmetry.space_group_name_H-M   'P 1'
#
loop_
_entity.id
_entity.type
_entity.pdbx_description
1 polymer ?
#
loop_
_entity_poly.entity_id
_entity_poly.type
_entity_poly.pdbx_seq_one_letter_code
_entity_poly.pdbx_strand_id
1 'polypeptide(L)'
;MPFHWDKPIADSDEAIGTFGNCSGGVTPWGTILTCEENYDAFYGEIYYENNERRSTKGRLGWEKYYDRPPEHYGWVVEVDPMTGSAKKLVALGRFMHECATLYEGKDKRLVVYSGDDEAERCLYKFISSEPGSLKNGKLYVACLEEGLWKSLDINDDPRLKKKFKDQTEIQVRAREAAYIVGGTMLDRPEDIEIDPLTGHVLVSLTNNFPKGNYHGSILKIKEKENDH
;
A
#
# COMPACT_ATOMS: atom_id res chain seq x y z
N MET A 1 10.35 -9.96 12.58
CA MET A 1 10.38 -9.61 11.13
C MET A 1 10.62 -8.12 11.04
N PRO A 2 11.79 -7.68 10.57
CA PRO A 2 12.18 -6.29 10.59
C PRO A 2 11.29 -5.43 9.68
N PHE A 3 11.02 -4.21 10.11
CA PHE A 3 10.54 -3.17 9.21
C PHE A 3 11.71 -2.69 8.36
N HIS A 4 11.53 -2.68 7.03
CA HIS A 4 12.51 -2.13 6.11
C HIS A 4 12.39 -0.60 6.06
N TRP A 5 12.63 0.04 7.21
CA TRP A 5 12.44 1.48 7.45
C TRP A 5 13.45 1.99 8.48
N ASP A 6 13.62 3.30 8.58
CA ASP A 6 14.66 3.90 9.46
C ASP A 6 14.14 4.28 10.85
N LYS A 7 12.81 4.35 10.99
CA LYS A 7 12.16 4.67 12.26
C LYS A 7 11.30 3.50 12.73
N PRO A 8 11.16 3.31 14.05
CA PRO A 8 10.26 2.31 14.61
C PRO A 8 8.81 2.56 14.17
N ILE A 9 8.06 1.46 14.01
CA ILE A 9 6.61 1.47 13.82
C ILE A 9 5.98 1.02 15.14
N ALA A 10 5.13 1.88 15.72
CA ALA A 10 4.56 1.68 17.05
C ALA A 10 5.61 1.26 18.10
N ASP A 11 6.70 2.04 18.16
CA ASP A 11 7.83 1.87 19.08
C ASP A 11 8.63 0.56 18.91
N SER A 12 8.50 -0.14 17.77
CA SER A 12 9.26 -1.35 17.44
C SER A 12 9.92 -1.30 16.07
N ASP A 13 11.14 -1.84 15.96
CA ASP A 13 11.84 -2.04 14.68
C ASP A 13 11.45 -3.35 13.98
N GLU A 14 10.61 -4.17 14.64
CA GLU A 14 10.12 -5.42 14.08
C GLU A 14 8.68 -5.77 14.47
N ALA A 15 8.06 -6.60 13.64
CA ALA A 15 6.76 -7.22 13.87
C ALA A 15 6.89 -8.75 13.96
N ILE A 16 5.90 -9.40 14.57
CA ILE A 16 5.82 -10.86 14.62
C ILE A 16 4.87 -11.36 13.53
N GLY A 17 5.42 -12.08 12.56
CA GLY A 17 4.66 -12.74 11.51
C GLY A 17 4.11 -11.81 10.43
N THR A 18 3.34 -12.44 9.54
CA THR A 18 2.51 -11.84 8.49
C THR A 18 1.24 -12.70 8.41
N PHE A 19 0.09 -12.08 8.13
CA PHE A 19 -1.18 -12.79 7.98
C PHE A 19 -2.15 -11.94 7.16
N GLY A 20 -3.30 -12.53 6.79
CA GLY A 20 -4.20 -11.90 5.83
C GLY A 20 -3.50 -11.70 4.48
N ASN A 21 -2.58 -12.61 4.15
CA ASN A 21 -1.79 -12.58 2.93
C ASN A 21 -2.70 -12.86 1.72
N CYS A 22 -2.88 -11.88 0.86
CA CYS A 22 -3.62 -12.02 -0.39
C CYS A 22 -2.67 -12.34 -1.55
N SER A 23 -2.78 -11.63 -2.66
CA SER A 23 -1.93 -11.73 -3.85
C SER A 23 -0.53 -11.15 -3.57
N GLY A 24 0.19 -10.74 -4.61
CA GLY A 24 1.60 -10.43 -4.48
C GLY A 24 2.27 -9.92 -5.74
N GLY A 25 3.56 -10.24 -5.84
CA GLY A 25 4.41 -9.91 -6.97
C GLY A 25 5.74 -10.65 -6.89
N VAL A 26 6.53 -10.57 -7.94
CA VAL A 26 7.88 -11.15 -7.98
C VAL A 26 8.87 -10.05 -8.31
N THR A 27 9.94 -9.94 -7.52
CA THR A 27 10.98 -8.96 -7.79
C THR A 27 11.92 -9.44 -8.91
N PRO A 28 12.62 -8.53 -9.60
CA PRO A 28 13.58 -8.92 -10.65
C PRO A 28 14.75 -9.78 -10.14
N TRP A 29 15.03 -9.74 -8.83
CA TRP A 29 16.04 -10.56 -8.17
C TRP A 29 15.49 -11.84 -7.55
N GLY A 30 14.23 -12.20 -7.82
CA GLY A 30 13.66 -13.51 -7.51
C GLY A 30 13.11 -13.68 -6.09
N THR A 31 12.90 -12.58 -5.35
CA THR A 31 12.13 -12.62 -4.09
C THR A 31 10.63 -12.49 -4.38
N ILE A 32 9.82 -12.95 -3.42
CA ILE A 32 8.36 -12.89 -3.49
C ILE A 32 7.87 -11.71 -2.67
N LEU A 33 6.96 -10.92 -3.24
CA LEU A 33 6.18 -9.94 -2.51
C LEU A 33 4.84 -10.58 -2.16
N THR A 34 4.47 -10.58 -0.88
CA THR A 34 3.13 -10.97 -0.41
C THR A 34 2.47 -9.80 0.30
N CYS A 35 1.16 -9.67 0.17
CA CYS A 35 0.44 -8.46 0.57
C CYS A 35 -0.49 -8.73 1.73
N GLU A 36 -0.35 -7.99 2.83
CA GLU A 36 -1.29 -8.04 3.95
C GLU A 36 -2.52 -7.18 3.63
N GLU A 37 -3.67 -7.81 3.46
CA GLU A 37 -4.90 -7.18 2.97
C GLU A 37 -5.88 -6.95 4.12
N ASN A 38 -6.75 -7.92 4.44
CA ASN A 38 -7.71 -7.86 5.55
C ASN A 38 -7.07 -8.00 6.95
N TYR A 39 -5.98 -7.29 7.24
CA TYR A 39 -5.19 -7.39 8.47
C TYR A 39 -5.92 -6.85 9.71
N ASP A 40 -6.81 -5.88 9.53
CA ASP A 40 -7.61 -5.24 10.58
C ASP A 40 -8.59 -6.21 11.25
N ALA A 41 -9.00 -7.26 10.53
CA ALA A 41 -9.83 -8.33 11.04
C ALA A 41 -9.22 -9.04 12.27
N PHE A 42 -7.91 -8.97 12.47
CA PHE A 42 -7.17 -9.71 13.49
C PHE A 42 -7.04 -8.91 14.79
N TYR A 43 -6.25 -7.84 14.78
CA TYR A 43 -5.97 -7.00 15.96
C TYR A 43 -6.83 -5.73 16.04
N GLY A 44 -7.74 -5.53 15.08
CA GLY A 44 -8.43 -4.26 14.88
C GLY A 44 -7.56 -3.27 14.12
N GLU A 45 -7.91 -1.99 14.22
CA GLU A 45 -7.20 -0.90 13.56
C GLU A 45 -7.09 0.30 14.49
N ILE A 46 -6.04 1.10 14.28
CA ILE A 46 -5.86 2.42 14.88
C ILE A 46 -6.25 3.49 13.87
N TYR A 47 -7.10 4.41 14.31
CA TYR A 47 -7.53 5.55 13.50
C TYR A 47 -7.56 6.83 14.35
N TYR A 48 -7.71 7.97 13.70
CA TYR A 48 -7.72 9.27 14.38
C TYR A 48 -9.01 10.01 14.08
N GLU A 49 -9.75 10.36 15.12
CA GLU A 49 -10.95 11.18 15.04
C GLU A 49 -10.70 12.47 15.82
N ASN A 50 -10.85 13.64 15.19
CA ASN A 50 -10.53 14.94 15.79
C ASN A 50 -9.09 15.02 16.38
N ASN A 51 -8.14 14.34 15.73
CA ASN A 51 -6.74 14.17 16.19
C ASN A 51 -6.56 13.34 17.47
N GLU A 52 -7.61 12.68 17.95
CA GLU A 52 -7.52 11.72 19.05
C GLU A 52 -7.33 10.31 18.50
N ARG A 53 -6.35 9.58 19.04
CA ARG A 53 -6.10 8.17 18.70
C ARG A 53 -7.24 7.31 19.22
N ARG A 54 -7.84 6.53 18.33
CA ARG A 54 -8.93 5.59 18.59
C ARG A 54 -8.55 4.21 18.06
N SER A 55 -9.26 3.18 18.53
CA SER A 55 -9.03 1.80 18.11
C SER A 55 -10.35 1.08 17.84
N THR A 56 -10.40 0.28 16.78
CA THR A 56 -11.45 -0.72 16.57
C THR A 56 -11.00 -2.07 17.14
N LYS A 57 -11.94 -3.00 17.32
CA LYS A 57 -11.62 -4.40 17.65
C LYS A 57 -11.64 -5.23 16.39
N GLY A 58 -10.70 -6.17 16.28
CA GLY A 58 -10.70 -7.12 15.17
C GLY A 58 -11.88 -8.07 15.28
N ARG A 59 -12.49 -8.43 14.15
CA ARG A 59 -13.60 -9.40 14.13
C ARG A 59 -13.19 -10.79 14.62
N LEU A 60 -11.91 -11.15 14.47
CA LEU A 60 -11.32 -12.40 14.96
C LEU A 60 -10.86 -12.30 16.43
N GLY A 61 -10.74 -11.08 16.97
CA GLY A 61 -10.50 -10.85 18.39
C GLY A 61 -9.10 -11.25 18.90
N TRP A 62 -8.06 -11.21 18.05
CA TRP A 62 -6.71 -11.64 18.45
C TRP A 62 -6.09 -10.75 19.52
N GLU A 63 -6.53 -9.49 19.60
CA GLU A 63 -6.11 -8.53 20.62
C GLU A 63 -6.44 -8.99 22.06
N LYS A 64 -7.33 -9.97 22.22
CA LYS A 64 -7.67 -10.56 23.53
C LYS A 64 -6.63 -11.57 24.02
N TYR A 65 -5.79 -12.08 23.13
CA TYR A 65 -4.85 -13.17 23.40
C TYR A 65 -3.40 -12.74 23.22
N TYR A 66 -3.13 -11.82 22.30
CA TYR A 66 -1.79 -11.32 22.00
C TYR A 66 -1.78 -9.80 21.98
N ASP A 67 -0.83 -9.22 22.70
CA ASP A 67 -0.58 -7.78 22.70
C ASP A 67 0.34 -7.41 21.54
N ARG A 68 -0.26 -7.08 20.40
CA ARG A 68 0.43 -6.65 19.18
C ARG A 68 -0.26 -5.40 18.62
N PRO A 69 0.49 -4.33 18.31
CA PRO A 69 -0.08 -3.13 17.68
C PRO A 69 -0.65 -3.43 16.29
N PRO A 70 -1.85 -2.94 15.93
CA PRO A 70 -2.37 -3.01 14.57
C PRO A 70 -1.43 -2.42 13.52
N GLU A 71 -0.69 -1.35 13.86
CA GLU A 71 0.27 -0.68 12.98
C GLU A 71 1.39 -1.61 12.46
N HIS A 72 1.60 -2.76 13.09
CA HIS A 72 2.58 -3.76 12.65
C HIS A 72 2.17 -4.54 11.38
N TYR A 73 0.93 -4.41 10.93
CA TYR A 73 0.36 -5.17 9.81
C TYR A 73 -0.30 -4.26 8.78
N GLY A 74 -0.56 -4.77 7.58
CA GLY A 74 -1.03 -3.98 6.43
C GLY A 74 0.09 -3.48 5.55
N TRP A 75 1.18 -4.26 5.46
CA TRP A 75 2.35 -3.93 4.68
C TRP A 75 2.54 -4.96 3.57
N VAL A 76 3.16 -4.55 2.46
CA VAL A 76 3.80 -5.51 1.56
C VAL A 76 5.00 -6.14 2.27
N VAL A 77 5.13 -7.46 2.19
CA VAL A 77 6.23 -8.23 2.78
C VAL A 77 7.08 -8.83 1.67
N GLU A 78 8.37 -8.54 1.67
CA GLU A 78 9.33 -9.21 0.81
C GLU A 78 9.88 -10.46 1.50
N VAL A 79 9.81 -11.60 0.82
CA VAL A 79 10.26 -12.91 1.28
C VAL A 79 11.26 -13.48 0.28
N ASP A 80 12.43 -13.87 0.77
CA ASP A 80 13.38 -14.68 0.01
C ASP A 80 13.02 -16.17 0.16
N PRO A 81 12.54 -16.84 -0.90
CA PRO A 81 12.12 -18.24 -0.82
C PRO A 81 13.29 -19.20 -0.59
N MET A 82 14.53 -18.78 -0.87
CA MET A 82 15.72 -19.61 -0.72
C MET A 82 16.25 -19.62 0.71
N THR A 83 16.12 -18.49 1.42
CA THR A 83 16.64 -18.33 2.78
C THR A 83 15.56 -18.29 3.85
N GLY A 84 14.30 -18.03 3.48
CA GLY A 84 13.21 -17.77 4.40
C GLY A 84 13.29 -16.42 5.10
N SER A 85 14.26 -15.55 4.72
CA SER A 85 14.33 -14.19 5.26
C SER A 85 13.15 -13.35 4.75
N ALA A 86 12.62 -12.50 5.63
CA ALA A 86 11.46 -11.67 5.33
C ALA A 86 11.55 -10.29 5.98
N LYS A 87 10.97 -9.28 5.35
CA LYS A 87 10.94 -7.89 5.83
C LYS A 87 9.67 -7.17 5.36
N LYS A 88 9.17 -6.23 6.17
CA LYS A 88 7.99 -5.39 5.84
C LYS A 88 8.43 -4.13 5.11
N LEU A 89 7.93 -3.89 3.91
CA LEU A 89 8.33 -2.80 3.03
C LEU A 89 7.53 -1.51 3.31
N VAL A 90 7.91 -0.80 4.37
CA VAL A 90 7.19 0.40 4.86
C VAL A 90 7.09 1.52 3.82
N ALA A 91 8.05 1.63 2.90
CA ALA A 91 8.07 2.68 1.88
C ALA A 91 6.87 2.61 0.90
N LEU A 92 6.22 1.44 0.79
CA LEU A 92 5.05 1.20 -0.07
C LEU A 92 3.72 1.63 0.58
N GLY A 93 3.76 2.15 1.81
CA GLY A 93 2.58 2.58 2.57
C GLY A 93 1.88 1.44 3.30
N ARG A 94 0.94 1.79 4.17
CA ARG A 94 0.14 0.86 4.97
C ARG A 94 -1.34 0.96 4.61
N PHE A 95 -1.90 -0.12 4.10
CA PHE A 95 -3.33 -0.28 3.77
C PHE A 95 -3.62 -1.75 3.41
N MET A 96 -4.84 -2.05 2.95
CA MET A 96 -5.26 -3.42 2.64
C MET A 96 -4.74 -3.81 1.25
N HIS A 97 -3.46 -4.13 1.16
CA HIS A 97 -2.82 -4.42 -0.11
C HIS A 97 -3.38 -5.70 -0.73
N GLU A 98 -3.95 -5.61 -1.92
CA GLU A 98 -4.31 -6.82 -2.69
C GLU A 98 -3.06 -7.46 -3.29
N CYS A 99 -2.34 -6.67 -4.10
CA CYS A 99 -1.19 -7.09 -4.88
C CYS A 99 -0.04 -6.06 -4.80
N ALA A 100 1.12 -6.44 -5.34
CA ALA A 100 2.30 -5.57 -5.45
C ALA A 100 2.95 -5.77 -6.82
N THR A 101 2.26 -5.28 -7.87
CA THR A 101 2.65 -5.51 -9.26
C THR A 101 3.82 -4.61 -9.65
N LEU A 102 4.94 -5.25 -9.95
CA LEU A 102 6.22 -4.57 -10.14
C LEU A 102 6.54 -4.37 -11.63
N TYR A 103 7.09 -3.20 -11.93
CA TYR A 103 7.76 -2.88 -13.19
C TYR A 103 9.17 -2.37 -12.93
N GLU A 104 10.15 -2.84 -13.70
CA GLU A 104 11.52 -2.32 -13.67
C GLU A 104 11.72 -1.37 -14.85
N GLY A 105 11.94 -0.08 -14.54
CA GLY A 105 12.23 0.94 -15.52
C GLY A 105 13.58 0.74 -16.21
N LYS A 106 13.80 1.47 -17.30
CA LYS A 106 15.07 1.40 -18.07
C LYS A 106 16.29 1.82 -17.23
N ASP A 107 16.09 2.74 -16.29
CA ASP A 107 17.10 3.20 -15.34
C ASP A 107 17.21 2.30 -14.10
N LYS A 108 16.54 1.14 -14.12
CA LYS A 108 16.51 0.12 -13.06
C LYS A 108 15.80 0.56 -11.78
N ARG A 109 15.19 1.74 -11.74
CA ARG A 109 14.24 2.09 -10.67
C ARG A 109 12.99 1.24 -10.82
N LEU A 110 12.37 0.97 -9.68
CA LEU A 110 11.23 0.07 -9.58
C LEU A 110 9.98 0.90 -9.42
N VAL A 111 8.94 0.49 -10.13
CA VAL A 111 7.57 0.97 -9.93
C VAL A 111 6.77 -0.18 -9.36
N VAL A 112 6.00 0.06 -8.30
CA VAL A 112 5.10 -0.93 -7.70
C VAL A 112 3.71 -0.34 -7.66
N TYR A 113 2.77 -0.99 -8.34
CA TYR A 113 1.34 -0.66 -8.27
C TYR A 113 0.65 -1.55 -7.23
N SER A 114 -0.26 -0.97 -6.45
CA SER A 114 -1.02 -1.72 -5.45
C SER A 114 -2.39 -1.10 -5.23
N GLY A 115 -3.41 -1.96 -5.20
CA GLY A 115 -4.78 -1.62 -4.82
C GLY A 115 -4.98 -1.77 -3.31
N ASP A 116 -5.83 -0.91 -2.75
CA ASP A 116 -6.33 -1.01 -1.38
C ASP A 116 -7.74 -1.61 -1.42
N ASP A 117 -7.88 -2.92 -1.20
CA ASP A 117 -9.14 -3.65 -1.44
C ASP A 117 -10.18 -3.41 -0.32
N GLU A 118 -10.80 -2.25 -0.37
CA GLU A 118 -12.03 -1.96 0.34
C GLU A 118 -12.83 -0.91 -0.45
N ALA A 119 -14.15 -0.89 -0.25
CA ALA A 119 -15.00 0.10 -0.92
C ALA A 119 -14.53 1.53 -0.55
N GLU A 120 -14.45 2.39 -1.56
CA GLU A 120 -14.04 3.79 -1.39
C GLU A 120 -12.59 3.98 -0.91
N ARG A 121 -11.72 3.05 -1.31
CA ARG A 121 -10.26 3.16 -1.17
C ARG A 121 -9.58 3.49 -2.49
N CYS A 122 -8.27 3.68 -2.44
CA CYS A 122 -7.51 4.27 -3.54
C CYS A 122 -6.59 3.26 -4.23
N LEU A 123 -6.10 3.66 -5.39
CA LEU A 123 -5.02 3.00 -6.11
C LEU A 123 -3.70 3.73 -5.85
N TYR A 124 -2.64 2.98 -5.60
CA TYR A 124 -1.33 3.51 -5.23
C TYR A 124 -0.25 3.09 -6.22
N LYS A 125 0.80 3.90 -6.28
CA LYS A 125 2.01 3.69 -7.07
C LYS A 125 3.22 4.10 -6.23
N PHE A 126 4.18 3.21 -6.06
CA PHE A 126 5.47 3.52 -5.47
C PHE A 126 6.54 3.60 -6.56
N ILE A 127 7.46 4.55 -6.46
CA ILE A 127 8.64 4.65 -7.34
C ILE A 127 9.89 4.69 -6.47
N SER A 128 10.81 3.74 -6.67
CA SER A 128 12.06 3.70 -5.91
C SER A 128 12.95 4.89 -6.23
N SER A 129 13.72 5.34 -5.23
CA SER A 129 14.75 6.37 -5.45
C SER A 129 16.04 5.79 -6.03
N GLU A 130 16.25 4.50 -5.86
CA GLU A 130 17.48 3.80 -6.24
C GLU A 130 17.15 2.56 -7.09
N PRO A 131 18.04 2.21 -8.04
CA PRO A 131 17.98 0.95 -8.76
C PRO A 131 17.89 -0.28 -7.85
N GLY A 132 16.98 -1.21 -8.16
CA GLY A 132 16.93 -2.52 -7.51
C GLY A 132 16.66 -2.50 -5.99
N SER A 133 16.06 -1.43 -5.46
CA SER A 133 15.81 -1.26 -4.02
C SER A 133 14.39 -0.79 -3.76
N LEU A 134 13.70 -1.46 -2.83
CA LEU A 134 12.37 -1.06 -2.34
C LEU A 134 12.45 -0.34 -0.97
N LYS A 135 13.66 0.01 -0.52
CA LYS A 135 13.89 0.68 0.78
C LYS A 135 13.42 2.13 0.77
N ASN A 136 13.77 2.87 -0.29
CA ASN A 136 13.60 4.30 -0.40
C ASN A 136 12.91 4.64 -1.72
N GLY A 137 12.05 5.65 -1.70
CA GLY A 137 11.29 6.08 -2.86
C GLY A 137 10.15 7.00 -2.46
N LYS A 138 9.25 7.25 -3.41
CA LYS A 138 8.04 8.05 -3.21
C LYS A 138 6.81 7.19 -3.46
N LEU A 139 5.86 7.28 -2.53
CA LEU A 139 4.53 6.72 -2.68
C LEU A 139 3.60 7.79 -3.27
N TYR A 140 2.73 7.37 -4.18
CA TYR A 140 1.77 8.20 -4.87
C TYR A 140 0.38 7.57 -4.80
N VAL A 141 -0.64 8.40 -4.89
CA VAL A 141 -2.04 7.99 -5.05
C VAL A 141 -2.59 8.47 -6.39
N ALA A 142 -3.46 7.66 -7.00
CA ALA A 142 -4.15 8.02 -8.23
C ALA A 142 -5.21 9.10 -7.98
N CYS A 143 -5.14 10.20 -8.74
CA CYS A 143 -6.17 11.23 -8.87
C CYS A 143 -6.72 11.17 -10.29
N LEU A 144 -7.64 10.24 -10.55
CA LEU A 144 -8.07 9.85 -11.90
C LEU A 144 -8.79 10.97 -12.65
N GLU A 145 -9.58 11.80 -11.98
CA GLU A 145 -10.27 12.95 -12.60
C GLU A 145 -9.28 13.98 -13.14
N GLU A 146 -8.13 14.12 -12.49
CA GLU A 146 -7.04 15.01 -12.92
C GLU A 146 -6.07 14.32 -13.90
N GLY A 147 -6.11 12.98 -13.99
CA GLY A 147 -5.16 12.18 -14.75
C GLY A 147 -3.74 12.23 -14.17
N LEU A 148 -3.61 12.32 -12.84
CA LEU A 148 -2.32 12.52 -12.15
C LEU A 148 -2.09 11.48 -11.05
N TRP A 149 -0.81 11.21 -10.80
CA TRP A 149 -0.32 10.59 -9.57
C TRP A 149 0.13 11.69 -8.60
N LYS A 150 -0.51 11.81 -7.44
CA LYS A 150 -0.11 12.80 -6.42
C LYS A 150 0.75 12.15 -5.35
N SER A 151 1.88 12.80 -5.06
CA SER A 151 2.87 12.35 -4.09
C SER A 151 2.32 12.38 -2.66
N LEU A 152 2.67 11.36 -1.88
CA LEU A 152 2.46 11.27 -0.44
C LEU A 152 3.76 11.57 0.33
N ASP A 153 4.60 12.45 -0.19
CA ASP A 153 5.77 12.98 0.52
C ASP A 153 5.34 14.19 1.37
N ILE A 154 5.76 14.21 2.64
CA ILE A 154 5.44 15.30 3.58
C ILE A 154 5.89 16.68 3.09
N ASN A 155 6.91 16.74 2.23
CA ASN A 155 7.46 17.98 1.71
C ASN A 155 6.80 18.44 0.41
N ASP A 156 6.05 17.57 -0.26
CA ASP A 156 5.44 17.87 -1.56
C ASP A 156 4.07 18.57 -1.43
N ASP A 157 3.37 18.43 -0.28
CA ASP A 157 2.09 19.08 -0.03
C ASP A 157 2.02 19.74 1.38
N PRO A 158 1.81 21.06 1.49
CA PRO A 158 1.71 21.76 2.78
C PRO A 158 0.62 21.23 3.72
N ARG A 159 -0.46 20.63 3.17
CA ARG A 159 -1.54 20.03 3.96
C ARG A 159 -1.07 18.76 4.68
N LEU A 160 -0.21 17.97 4.03
CA LEU A 160 0.42 16.80 4.66
C LEU A 160 1.34 17.25 5.79
N LYS A 161 2.22 18.23 5.53
CA LYS A 161 3.11 18.80 6.56
C LYS A 161 2.39 19.39 7.76
N LYS A 162 1.19 19.95 7.54
CA LYS A 162 0.35 20.49 8.63
C LYS A 162 -0.27 19.38 9.48
N LYS A 163 -0.54 18.21 8.90
CA LYS A 163 -1.29 17.13 9.52
C LYS A 163 -0.40 16.09 10.19
N PHE A 164 0.71 15.73 9.54
CA PHE A 164 1.59 14.65 9.97
C PHE A 164 2.89 15.20 10.54
N LYS A 165 3.43 14.52 11.54
CA LYS A 165 4.70 14.84 12.22
C LYS A 165 5.90 14.59 11.31
N ASP A 166 5.89 13.46 10.59
CA ASP A 166 6.98 13.05 9.71
C ASP A 166 6.51 12.07 8.64
N GLN A 167 7.44 11.66 7.76
CA GLN A 167 7.14 10.72 6.67
C GLN A 167 6.73 9.33 7.18
N THR A 168 7.17 8.90 8.37
CA THR A 168 6.78 7.59 8.91
C THR A 168 5.31 7.57 9.26
N GLU A 169 4.82 8.67 9.83
CA GLU A 169 3.40 8.80 10.12
C GLU A 169 2.55 8.80 8.84
N ILE A 170 3.04 9.38 7.74
CA ILE A 170 2.36 9.27 6.43
C ILE A 170 2.31 7.82 5.97
N GLN A 171 3.39 7.06 6.06
CA GLN A 171 3.36 5.65 5.64
C GLN A 171 2.37 4.81 6.46
N VAL A 172 2.33 5.02 7.79
CA VAL A 172 1.39 4.31 8.68
C VAL A 172 -0.08 4.74 8.42
N ARG A 173 -0.30 6.01 8.06
CA ARG A 173 -1.64 6.60 7.82
C ARG A 173 -1.85 6.94 6.34
N ALA A 174 -1.37 6.08 5.44
CA ALA A 174 -1.34 6.36 4.00
C ALA A 174 -2.71 6.69 3.42
N ARG A 175 -3.78 6.01 3.88
CA ARG A 175 -5.18 6.31 3.51
C ARG A 175 -5.57 7.77 3.81
N GLU A 176 -5.23 8.28 5.00
CA GLU A 176 -5.56 9.66 5.38
C GLU A 176 -4.76 10.67 4.55
N ALA A 177 -3.48 10.39 4.28
CA ALA A 177 -2.66 11.22 3.41
C ALA A 177 -3.20 11.25 1.97
N ALA A 178 -3.61 10.09 1.43
CA ALA A 178 -4.23 9.97 0.12
C ALA A 178 -5.48 10.84 -0.01
N TYR A 179 -6.38 10.81 0.98
CA TYR A 179 -7.58 11.64 0.98
C TYR A 179 -7.26 13.13 1.05
N ILE A 180 -6.25 13.53 1.84
CA ILE A 180 -5.82 14.93 1.93
C ILE A 180 -5.36 15.47 0.57
N VAL A 181 -4.62 14.67 -0.20
CA VAL A 181 -4.14 15.11 -1.53
C VAL A 181 -5.18 14.99 -2.63
N GLY A 182 -6.31 14.31 -2.36
CA GLY A 182 -7.43 14.15 -3.29
C GLY A 182 -7.40 12.84 -4.09
N GLY A 183 -6.88 11.76 -3.51
CA GLY A 183 -6.91 10.42 -4.09
C GLY A 183 -8.33 10.01 -4.47
N THR A 184 -8.48 9.42 -5.66
CA THR A 184 -9.79 8.96 -6.15
C THR A 184 -10.23 7.71 -5.40
N MET A 185 -11.45 7.75 -4.86
CA MET A 185 -12.09 6.60 -4.22
C MET A 185 -12.66 5.66 -5.29
N LEU A 186 -12.29 4.39 -5.23
CA LEU A 186 -12.59 3.37 -6.22
C LEU A 186 -13.51 2.28 -5.67
N ASP A 187 -14.03 1.48 -6.59
CA ASP A 187 -14.87 0.32 -6.31
C ASP A 187 -13.99 -0.91 -6.10
N ARG A 188 -13.39 -1.02 -4.90
CA ARG A 188 -12.57 -2.16 -4.47
C ARG A 188 -11.46 -2.53 -5.46
N PRO A 189 -10.38 -1.73 -5.53
CA PRO A 189 -9.23 -2.03 -6.38
C PRO A 189 -8.50 -3.28 -5.86
N GLU A 190 -8.68 -4.39 -6.56
CA GLU A 190 -8.04 -5.68 -6.29
C GLU A 190 -6.78 -5.84 -7.18
N ASP A 191 -6.66 -6.96 -7.91
CA ASP A 191 -5.47 -7.35 -8.65
C ASP A 191 -5.11 -6.35 -9.76
N ILE A 192 -3.81 -6.22 -10.01
CA ILE A 192 -3.23 -5.32 -10.99
C ILE A 192 -2.28 -6.10 -11.89
N GLU A 193 -2.39 -5.90 -13.20
CA GLU A 193 -1.47 -6.49 -14.16
C GLU A 193 -0.95 -5.45 -15.15
N ILE A 194 0.25 -5.68 -15.67
CA ILE A 194 0.85 -4.83 -16.71
C ILE A 194 0.87 -5.62 -18.01
N ASP A 195 0.20 -5.09 -19.03
CA ASP A 195 0.20 -5.71 -20.36
C ASP A 195 1.65 -5.74 -20.90
N PRO A 196 2.23 -6.93 -21.14
CA PRO A 196 3.63 -7.06 -21.56
C PRO A 196 3.89 -6.49 -22.97
N LEU A 197 2.86 -6.27 -23.78
CA LEU A 197 2.99 -5.71 -25.13
C LEU A 197 2.93 -4.19 -25.14
N THR A 198 2.06 -3.60 -24.33
CA THR A 198 1.78 -2.16 -24.38
C THR A 198 2.31 -1.37 -23.19
N GLY A 199 2.57 -2.02 -22.05
CA GLY A 199 2.85 -1.37 -20.78
C GLY A 199 1.61 -0.71 -20.16
N HIS A 200 0.40 -0.99 -20.63
CA HIS A 200 -0.79 -0.46 -19.95
C HIS A 200 -1.02 -1.22 -18.64
N VAL A 201 -1.39 -0.48 -17.60
CA VAL A 201 -1.75 -1.05 -16.30
C VAL A 201 -3.24 -1.35 -16.31
N LEU A 202 -3.61 -2.57 -15.92
CA LEU A 202 -4.99 -3.07 -15.81
C LEU A 202 -5.28 -3.33 -14.35
N VAL A 203 -6.39 -2.81 -13.84
CA VAL A 203 -6.79 -2.90 -12.44
C VAL A 203 -8.21 -3.46 -12.37
N SER A 204 -8.42 -4.54 -11.62
CA SER A 204 -9.77 -5.00 -11.33
C SER A 204 -10.42 -4.12 -10.26
N LEU A 205 -11.61 -3.60 -10.57
CA LEU A 205 -12.48 -2.91 -9.63
C LEU A 205 -13.68 -3.83 -9.36
N THR A 206 -13.62 -4.62 -8.30
CA THR A 206 -14.36 -5.88 -8.24
C THR A 206 -15.86 -5.71 -8.02
N ASN A 207 -16.27 -4.69 -7.26
CA ASN A 207 -17.66 -4.31 -6.98
C ASN A 207 -17.71 -3.15 -5.98
N ASN A 208 -18.89 -2.56 -5.84
CA ASN A 208 -19.26 -1.68 -4.75
C ASN A 208 -20.76 -1.83 -4.46
N PHE A 209 -21.09 -2.83 -3.64
CA PHE A 209 -22.48 -3.19 -3.32
C PHE A 209 -23.31 -2.00 -2.75
N PRO A 210 -22.79 -1.18 -1.81
CA PRO A 210 -23.50 0.01 -1.33
C PRO A 210 -23.86 1.02 -2.43
N LYS A 211 -23.11 1.08 -3.53
CA LYS A 211 -23.39 1.94 -4.70
C LYS A 211 -24.21 1.25 -5.80
N GLY A 212 -24.65 0.01 -5.58
CA GLY A 212 -25.37 -0.76 -6.58
C GLY A 212 -24.51 -1.29 -7.73
N ASN A 213 -23.17 -1.26 -7.58
CA ASN A 213 -22.26 -1.90 -8.52
C ASN A 213 -21.99 -3.34 -8.07
N TYR A 214 -22.67 -4.32 -8.67
CA TYR A 214 -22.60 -5.73 -8.28
C TYR A 214 -21.61 -6.57 -9.09
N HIS A 215 -21.07 -6.02 -10.18
CA HIS A 215 -20.33 -6.80 -11.19
C HIS A 215 -18.92 -6.28 -11.45
N GLY A 216 -18.61 -5.07 -11.00
CA GLY A 216 -17.28 -4.51 -11.16
C GLY A 216 -16.95 -4.05 -12.57
N SER A 217 -15.67 -3.74 -12.79
CA SER A 217 -15.10 -3.31 -14.06
C SER A 217 -13.59 -3.51 -14.08
N ILE A 218 -12.97 -3.36 -15.26
CA ILE A 218 -11.52 -3.29 -15.39
C ILE A 218 -11.14 -1.86 -15.76
N LEU A 219 -10.38 -1.20 -14.89
CA LEU A 219 -9.78 0.10 -15.16
C LEU A 219 -8.47 -0.11 -15.94
N LYS A 220 -8.27 0.67 -17.01
CA LYS A 220 -7.02 0.71 -17.75
C LYS A 220 -6.35 2.07 -17.58
N ILE A 221 -5.08 2.07 -17.17
CA ILE A 221 -4.24 3.25 -17.07
C ILE A 221 -3.15 3.18 -18.14
N LYS A 222 -2.97 4.29 -18.86
CA LYS A 222 -1.87 4.48 -19.80
C LYS A 222 -0.94 5.55 -19.25
N GLU A 223 0.25 5.16 -18.82
CA GLU A 223 1.28 6.09 -18.40
C GLU A 223 1.76 6.93 -19.60
N LYS A 224 2.12 8.18 -19.33
CA LYS A 224 2.57 9.09 -20.38
C LYS A 224 3.83 8.52 -21.01
N GLU A 225 3.87 8.48 -22.34
CA GLU A 225 5.01 7.95 -23.12
C GLU A 225 5.37 6.48 -22.79
N ASN A 226 4.46 5.74 -22.13
CA ASN A 226 4.72 4.41 -21.57
C ASN A 226 5.95 4.39 -20.62
N ASP A 227 6.20 5.52 -19.96
CA ASP A 227 7.22 5.65 -18.92
C ASP A 227 6.50 5.56 -17.56
N HIS A 228 6.60 4.37 -16.97
CA HIS A 228 6.01 4.07 -15.67
C HIS A 228 6.74 4.81 -14.55
#